data_AF-A0A3Q0IQH9-F1
#
_entry.id   AF-A0A3Q0IQH9-F1
#
_cell.length_a   1.000
_cell.length_b   1.000
_cell.length_c   1.000
_cell.angle_alpha   90.00
_cell.angle_beta   90.00
_cell.angle_gamma   90.00
#
_symmetry.space_group_name_H-M   'P 1'
#
loop_
_entity.id
_entity.type
_entity.pdbx_description
1 polymer ?
#
loop_
_entity_poly.entity_id
_entity_poly.type
_entity_poly.pdbx_seq_one_letter_code
_entity_poly.pdbx_strand_id
1 'polypeptide(L)'
;MADLKVLKKKRSVLRTSLVKTCTSFEEELQVSSSDIDKIKALVDVLTTRYESLTVLDQEIGDILLQEDGDMDEEQAKIDQYSLKYFTCYNKAQKLFEGGDSKSATNVSVNPTHNNSSNQSQHSYKLPLLKLKEFSGDLADWLPWWGHFEKIHCDETLEDIDKLSYLTMCMTTGSPAQQLVASFPATQAMYPEVIKALTARVYWISCV
;
A
#
# COMPACT_ATOMS: atom_id res chain seq x y z
N MET A 1 32.93 -5.40 -7.59
CA MET A 1 31.58 -5.72 -8.08
C MET A 1 31.16 -7.05 -7.47
N ALA A 2 29.99 -7.13 -6.86
CA ALA A 2 29.45 -8.41 -6.44
C ALA A 2 29.19 -9.27 -7.68
N ASP A 3 29.54 -10.55 -7.63
CA ASP A 3 29.29 -11.47 -8.75
C ASP A 3 27.78 -11.64 -8.94
N LEU A 4 27.25 -11.26 -10.11
CA LEU A 4 25.83 -11.38 -10.49
C LEU A 4 25.28 -12.78 -10.18
N LYS A 5 26.11 -13.81 -10.35
CA LYS A 5 25.74 -15.20 -10.04
C LYS A 5 25.50 -15.41 -8.54
N VAL A 6 26.30 -14.77 -7.69
CA VAL A 6 26.16 -14.81 -6.23
C VAL A 6 24.90 -14.08 -5.79
N LEU A 7 24.62 -12.89 -6.37
CA LEU A 7 23.40 -12.13 -6.09
C LEU A 7 22.14 -12.91 -6.50
N LYS A 8 22.11 -13.45 -7.72
CA LYS A 8 21.01 -14.29 -8.20
C LYS A 8 20.80 -15.52 -7.31
N LYS A 9 21.87 -16.14 -6.79
CA LYS A 9 21.78 -17.26 -5.84
C LYS A 9 21.20 -16.84 -4.49
N LYS A 10 21.68 -15.74 -3.89
CA LYS A 10 21.13 -15.21 -2.63
C LYS A 10 19.64 -14.89 -2.78
N ARG A 11 19.28 -14.22 -3.87
CA ARG A 11 17.90 -13.87 -4.21
C ARG A 11 17.01 -15.11 -4.33
N SER A 12 17.48 -16.15 -5.02
CA SER A 12 16.73 -17.42 -5.16
C SER A 12 16.44 -18.05 -3.79
N VAL A 13 17.43 -18.12 -2.90
CA VAL A 13 17.24 -18.64 -1.53
C VAL A 13 16.20 -17.82 -0.77
N LEU A 14 16.27 -16.49 -0.88
CA LEU A 14 15.37 -15.59 -0.19
C LEU A 14 13.93 -15.69 -0.72
N ARG A 15 13.75 -15.79 -2.05
CA ARG A 15 12.45 -16.07 -2.70
C ARG A 15 11.84 -17.37 -2.21
N THR A 16 12.63 -18.44 -2.13
CA THR A 16 12.17 -19.72 -1.56
C THR A 16 11.76 -19.57 -0.09
N SER A 17 12.56 -18.85 0.70
CA SER A 17 12.24 -18.60 2.11
C SER A 17 10.97 -17.76 2.28
N LEU A 18 10.77 -16.72 1.46
CA LEU A 18 9.59 -15.88 1.47
C LEU A 18 8.33 -16.72 1.21
N VAL A 19 8.34 -17.53 0.13
CA VAL A 19 7.21 -18.41 -0.23
C VAL A 19 6.90 -19.40 0.89
N LYS A 20 7.90 -20.04 1.48
CA LYS A 20 7.69 -20.94 2.63
C LYS A 20 7.03 -20.23 3.80
N THR A 21 7.41 -18.98 4.06
CA THR A 21 6.82 -18.18 5.14
C THR A 21 5.39 -17.79 4.84
N CYS A 22 5.08 -17.43 3.59
CA CYS A 22 3.71 -17.19 3.12
C CYS A 22 2.85 -18.45 3.33
N THR A 23 3.36 -19.63 2.97
CA THR A 23 2.65 -20.89 3.18
C THR A 23 2.39 -21.15 4.67
N SER A 24 3.40 -21.02 5.53
CA SER A 24 3.22 -21.18 6.98
C SER A 24 2.26 -20.16 7.58
N PHE A 25 2.26 -18.92 7.06
CA PHE A 25 1.28 -17.91 7.42
C PHE A 25 -0.14 -18.33 7.03
N GLU A 26 -0.35 -18.78 5.80
CA GLU A 26 -1.67 -19.22 5.33
C GLU A 26 -2.17 -20.46 6.09
N GLU A 27 -1.28 -21.39 6.42
CA GLU A 27 -1.59 -22.53 7.28
C GLU A 27 -2.05 -22.09 8.67
N GLU A 28 -1.36 -21.12 9.29
CA GLU A 28 -1.71 -20.58 10.60
C GLU A 28 -3.09 -19.88 10.59
N LEU A 29 -3.46 -19.28 9.46
CA LEU A 29 -4.79 -18.69 9.28
C LEU A 29 -5.93 -19.73 9.20
N GLN A 30 -5.64 -20.97 8.83
CA GLN A 30 -6.63 -22.05 8.77
C GLN A 30 -6.85 -22.72 10.14
N VAL A 31 -5.94 -22.51 11.10
CA VAL A 31 -6.06 -23.08 12.44
C VAL A 31 -7.23 -22.43 13.19
N SER A 32 -8.16 -23.24 13.70
CA SER A 32 -9.38 -22.75 14.37
C SER A 32 -9.11 -21.89 15.62
N SER A 33 -7.92 -22.01 16.20
CA SER A 33 -7.37 -21.19 17.29
C SER A 33 -6.07 -20.52 16.84
N SER A 34 -6.12 -19.71 15.79
CA SER A 34 -4.96 -18.97 15.29
C SER A 34 -4.28 -18.16 16.41
N ASP A 35 -2.98 -18.39 16.60
CA ASP A 35 -2.15 -17.62 17.53
C ASP A 35 -1.79 -16.28 16.89
N ILE A 36 -2.40 -15.21 17.39
CA ILE A 36 -2.22 -13.85 16.88
C ILE A 36 -0.76 -13.40 17.00
N ASP A 37 -0.06 -13.78 18.05
CA ASP A 37 1.34 -13.38 18.25
C ASP A 37 2.27 -14.16 17.33
N LYS A 38 1.96 -15.44 17.06
CA LYS A 38 2.64 -16.21 16.00
C LYS A 38 2.40 -15.61 14.61
N ILE A 39 1.18 -15.17 14.31
CA ILE A 39 0.85 -14.49 13.05
C ILE A 39 1.63 -13.18 12.92
N LYS A 40 1.72 -12.35 13.97
CA LYS A 40 2.55 -11.14 13.98
C LYS A 40 4.02 -11.46 13.71
N ALA A 41 4.58 -12.44 14.42
CA ALA A 41 5.96 -12.85 14.20
C ALA A 41 6.21 -13.34 12.76
N LEU A 42 5.27 -14.06 12.16
CA LEU A 42 5.36 -14.48 10.76
C LEU A 42 5.33 -13.28 9.80
N VAL A 43 4.53 -12.25 10.09
CA VAL A 43 4.46 -11.01 9.30
C VAL A 43 5.75 -10.20 9.41
N ASP A 44 6.32 -10.04 10.61
CA ASP A 44 7.60 -9.34 10.81
C ASP A 44 8.74 -10.02 10.03
N VAL A 45 8.74 -11.35 10.07
CA VAL A 45 9.71 -12.17 9.35
C VAL A 45 9.49 -12.08 7.82
N LEU A 46 8.24 -12.05 7.35
CA LEU A 46 7.90 -11.79 5.94
C LEU A 46 8.41 -10.43 5.48
N THR A 47 8.19 -9.39 6.30
CA THR A 47 8.58 -8.00 6.03
C THR A 47 10.09 -7.90 5.87
N THR A 48 10.84 -8.39 6.86
CA THR A 48 12.31 -8.40 6.85
C THR A 48 12.87 -9.11 5.60
N ARG A 49 12.25 -10.22 5.21
CA ARG A 49 12.68 -11.00 4.03
C ARG A 49 12.34 -10.29 2.72
N TYR A 50 11.21 -9.60 2.65
CA TYR A 50 10.81 -8.84 1.48
C TYR A 50 11.71 -7.62 1.28
N GLU A 51 12.02 -6.87 2.35
CA GLU A 51 12.99 -5.75 2.30
C GLU A 51 14.38 -6.20 1.85
N SER A 52 14.85 -7.34 2.36
CA SER A 52 16.13 -7.92 1.89
C SER A 52 16.07 -8.37 0.43
N LEU A 53 14.87 -8.73 -0.07
CA LEU A 53 14.66 -9.17 -1.45
C LEU A 53 14.66 -8.00 -2.41
N THR A 54 14.02 -6.88 -2.05
CA THR A 54 14.00 -5.66 -2.87
C THR A 54 15.39 -5.07 -3.05
N VAL A 55 16.24 -5.09 -2.02
CA VAL A 55 17.66 -4.68 -2.14
C VAL A 55 18.40 -5.53 -3.17
N LEU A 56 18.24 -6.87 -3.11
CA LEU A 56 18.88 -7.76 -4.08
C LEU A 56 18.32 -7.60 -5.50
N ASP A 57 17.01 -7.34 -5.63
CA ASP A 57 16.38 -7.09 -6.93
C ASP A 57 16.88 -5.77 -7.54
N GLN A 58 17.09 -4.72 -6.74
CA GLN A 58 17.69 -3.46 -7.19
C GLN A 58 19.15 -3.66 -7.62
N GLU A 59 19.99 -4.30 -6.80
CA GLU A 59 21.39 -4.56 -7.15
C GLU A 59 21.53 -5.39 -8.43
N ILE A 60 20.65 -6.37 -8.64
CA ILE A 60 20.62 -7.19 -9.86
C ILE A 60 20.13 -6.37 -11.06
N GLY A 61 19.11 -5.53 -10.87
CA GLY A 61 18.59 -4.63 -11.91
C GLY A 61 19.66 -3.66 -12.40
N ASP A 62 20.41 -3.04 -11.49
CA ASP A 62 21.49 -2.10 -11.82
C ASP A 62 22.60 -2.77 -12.66
N ILE A 63 22.94 -4.02 -12.35
CA ILE A 63 23.93 -4.79 -13.12
C ILE A 63 23.37 -5.18 -14.49
N LEU A 64 22.12 -5.65 -14.56
CA LEU A 64 21.50 -6.03 -15.84
C LEU A 64 21.33 -4.84 -16.78
N LEU A 65 21.03 -3.65 -16.26
CA LEU A 65 20.99 -2.41 -17.04
C LEU A 65 22.36 -2.05 -17.64
N GLN A 66 23.46 -2.35 -16.95
CA GLN A 66 24.82 -2.13 -17.45
C GLN A 66 25.25 -3.16 -18.50
N GLU A 67 24.66 -4.36 -18.46
CA GLU A 67 25.03 -5.50 -19.32
C GLU A 67 24.04 -5.72 -20.49
N ASP A 68 23.13 -4.78 -20.76
CA ASP A 68 22.03 -4.91 -21.75
C ASP A 68 21.22 -6.22 -21.58
N GLY A 69 20.96 -6.60 -20.32
CA GLY A 69 20.23 -7.82 -19.95
C GLY A 69 18.71 -7.71 -20.12
N ASP A 70 18.03 -8.87 -20.21
CA ASP A 70 16.56 -8.95 -20.23
C ASP A 70 15.97 -8.58 -18.87
N MET A 71 15.26 -7.45 -18.83
CA MET A 71 14.63 -6.89 -17.63
C MET A 71 13.16 -7.30 -17.47
N ASP A 72 12.49 -7.70 -18.55
CA ASP A 72 11.05 -7.95 -18.53
C ASP A 72 10.73 -9.21 -17.72
N GLU A 73 11.49 -10.29 -17.92
CA GLU A 73 11.33 -11.53 -17.15
C GLU A 73 11.67 -11.31 -15.66
N GLU A 74 12.61 -10.42 -15.36
CA GLU A 74 13.02 -10.09 -14.01
C GLU A 74 11.95 -9.26 -13.29
N GLN A 75 11.39 -8.25 -13.96
CA GLN A 75 10.30 -7.44 -13.43
C GLN A 75 9.05 -8.27 -13.15
N ALA A 76 8.68 -9.18 -14.06
CA ALA A 76 7.53 -10.07 -13.85
C ALA A 76 7.69 -10.94 -12.58
N LYS A 77 8.92 -11.37 -12.27
CA LYS A 77 9.22 -12.11 -11.03
C LYS A 77 9.14 -11.19 -9.81
N ILE A 78 9.67 -9.97 -9.89
CA ILE A 78 9.57 -8.97 -8.81
C ILE A 78 8.10 -8.75 -8.44
N ASP A 79 7.23 -8.54 -9.44
CA ASP A 79 5.80 -8.33 -9.25
C ASP A 79 5.13 -9.56 -8.62
N GLN A 80 5.48 -10.76 -9.09
CA GLN A 80 4.95 -12.02 -8.55
C GLN A 80 5.24 -12.18 -7.05
N TYR A 81 6.47 -11.90 -6.59
CA TYR A 81 6.83 -12.04 -5.18
C TYR A 81 6.28 -10.89 -4.32
N SER A 82 6.20 -9.68 -4.88
CA SER A 82 5.56 -8.53 -4.23
C SER A 82 4.09 -8.81 -3.95
N LEU A 83 3.34 -9.32 -4.93
CA LEU A 83 1.93 -9.67 -4.76
C LEU A 83 1.73 -10.72 -3.67
N LYS A 84 2.59 -11.74 -3.59
CA LYS A 84 2.54 -12.76 -2.52
C LYS A 84 2.73 -12.14 -1.14
N TYR A 85 3.73 -11.28 -1.00
CA TYR A 85 4.02 -10.58 0.26
C TYR A 85 2.84 -9.70 0.68
N PHE A 86 2.39 -8.78 -0.18
CA PHE A 86 1.30 -7.86 0.14
C PHE A 86 -0.02 -8.57 0.40
N THR A 87 -0.28 -9.69 -0.28
CA THR A 87 -1.45 -10.52 0.02
C THR A 87 -1.44 -11.04 1.46
N CYS A 88 -0.29 -11.56 1.93
CA CYS A 88 -0.17 -12.04 3.31
C CYS A 88 -0.25 -10.88 4.32
N TYR A 89 0.47 -9.79 4.04
CA TYR A 89 0.48 -8.59 4.88
C TYR A 89 -0.93 -8.00 5.07
N ASN A 90 -1.68 -7.83 3.97
CA ASN A 90 -3.04 -7.29 4.01
C ASN A 90 -4.02 -8.22 4.74
N LYS A 91 -3.87 -9.55 4.59
CA LYS A 91 -4.65 -10.53 5.37
C LYS A 91 -4.38 -10.39 6.86
N ALA A 92 -3.12 -10.20 7.26
CA ALA A 92 -2.75 -10.03 8.65
C ALA A 92 -3.31 -8.73 9.25
N GLN A 93 -3.22 -7.61 8.52
CA GLN A 93 -3.77 -6.32 8.97
C GLN A 93 -5.27 -6.42 9.29
N LYS A 94 -6.06 -7.05 8.42
CA LYS A 94 -7.50 -7.27 8.66
C LYS A 94 -7.79 -8.07 9.93
N LEU A 95 -6.90 -9.00 10.30
CA LEU A 95 -7.06 -9.81 11.52
C LEU A 95 -6.71 -9.02 12.77
N PHE A 96 -5.72 -8.13 12.69
CA PHE A 96 -5.36 -7.26 13.80
C PHE A 96 -6.44 -6.20 14.06
N GLU A 97 -7.12 -5.72 13.02
CA GLU A 97 -8.23 -4.78 13.12
C GLU A 97 -9.54 -5.44 13.60
N GLY A 98 -9.76 -6.73 13.31
CA GLY A 98 -10.97 -7.47 13.66
C GLY A 98 -11.04 -8.02 15.09
N GLY A 99 -10.00 -7.83 15.92
CA GLY A 99 -9.87 -8.43 17.25
C GLY A 99 -10.78 -7.85 18.34
N ASP A 100 -11.30 -6.64 18.18
CA ASP A 100 -12.08 -5.92 19.22
C ASP A 100 -13.61 -6.00 19.06
N SER A 101 -14.14 -6.84 18.15
CA SER A 101 -15.59 -6.95 17.95
C SER A 101 -16.08 -8.39 17.85
N LYS A 102 -16.27 -9.03 19.00
CA LYS A 102 -17.07 -10.26 19.12
C LYS A 102 -18.00 -10.24 20.35
N SER A 103 -19.19 -9.65 20.19
CA SER A 103 -20.46 -9.95 20.88
C SER A 103 -21.52 -8.95 20.38
N ALA A 104 -22.71 -9.28 19.89
CA ALA A 104 -23.51 -10.48 20.04
C ALA A 104 -24.41 -10.73 18.82
N THR A 105 -24.79 -12.00 18.70
CA THR A 105 -25.60 -12.70 17.70
C THR A 105 -27.11 -12.40 17.74
N ASN A 106 -27.72 -12.35 16.54
CA ASN A 106 -28.99 -12.93 16.07
C ASN A 106 -30.27 -12.90 16.95
N VAL A 107 -31.37 -12.31 16.43
CA VAL A 107 -32.74 -12.86 16.18
C VAL A 107 -33.53 -11.75 15.43
N SER A 108 -33.82 -11.86 14.12
CA SER A 108 -35.07 -12.38 13.48
C SER A 108 -36.35 -11.53 13.67
N VAL A 109 -36.79 -10.88 12.56
CA VAL A 109 -38.16 -10.54 12.05
C VAL A 109 -39.27 -10.09 13.04
N ASN A 110 -40.13 -9.07 12.84
CA ASN A 110 -40.49 -8.16 11.73
C ASN A 110 -41.36 -6.99 12.36
N PRO A 111 -42.08 -6.11 11.62
CA PRO A 111 -41.85 -4.67 11.59
C PRO A 111 -42.98 -3.80 12.17
N THR A 112 -42.71 -2.53 12.52
CA THR A 112 -43.71 -1.45 12.39
C THR A 112 -43.05 -0.06 12.43
N HIS A 113 -43.06 0.58 11.26
CA HIS A 113 -43.29 2.01 10.99
C HIS A 113 -43.34 2.94 12.23
N ASN A 114 -42.42 3.90 12.39
CA ASN A 114 -42.51 5.24 11.77
C ASN A 114 -41.44 6.19 12.34
N ASN A 115 -40.85 6.95 11.42
CA ASN A 115 -39.98 8.12 11.57
C ASN A 115 -40.03 8.89 12.90
N SER A 116 -38.87 9.04 13.54
CA SER A 116 -38.39 10.34 14.03
C SER A 116 -36.88 10.29 14.21
N SER A 117 -36.21 11.01 13.33
CA SER A 117 -34.78 11.26 13.27
C SER A 117 -34.25 11.84 14.58
N ASN A 118 -33.42 11.06 15.28
CA ASN A 118 -32.37 11.55 16.16
C ASN A 118 -31.28 10.47 16.21
N GLN A 119 -30.52 10.36 15.13
CA GLN A 119 -29.25 9.65 15.18
C GLN A 119 -28.30 10.49 16.05
N SER A 120 -28.13 10.05 17.29
CA SER A 120 -26.97 10.40 18.10
C SER A 120 -25.73 9.91 17.37
N GLN A 121 -25.15 10.81 16.58
CA GLN A 121 -23.84 10.68 15.96
C GLN A 121 -22.86 10.31 17.07
N HIS A 122 -22.50 9.03 17.17
CA HIS A 122 -21.34 8.62 17.95
C HIS A 122 -20.13 9.17 17.22
N SER A 123 -19.69 10.37 17.63
CA SER A 123 -18.40 10.91 17.23
C SER A 123 -17.32 10.08 17.90
N TYR A 124 -17.00 8.93 17.31
CA TYR A 124 -15.69 8.33 17.48
C TYR A 124 -14.71 9.37 16.96
N LYS A 125 -14.06 10.12 17.86
CA LYS A 125 -12.87 10.89 17.50
C LYS A 125 -11.76 9.88 17.29
N LEU A 126 -11.80 9.24 16.12
CA LEU A 126 -10.63 8.60 15.53
C LEU A 126 -9.48 9.61 15.60
N PRO A 127 -8.25 9.20 15.95
CA PRO A 127 -7.08 10.02 15.66
C PRO A 127 -7.21 10.44 14.20
N LEU A 128 -7.20 11.75 13.93
CA LEU A 128 -7.23 12.25 12.55
C LEU A 128 -6.20 11.43 11.78
N LEU A 129 -6.66 10.64 10.80
CA LEU A 129 -5.81 9.93 9.86
C LEU A 129 -4.92 11.00 9.22
N LYS A 130 -3.72 11.21 9.77
CA LYS A 130 -2.73 12.05 9.13
C LYS A 130 -2.34 11.29 7.87
N LEU A 131 -2.95 11.70 6.77
CA LEU A 131 -2.53 11.24 5.46
C LEU A 131 -1.03 11.53 5.35
N LYS A 132 -0.26 10.53 4.90
CA LYS A 132 1.18 10.67 4.75
C LYS A 132 1.44 11.87 3.83
N GLU A 133 2.31 12.77 4.27
CA GLU A 133 2.64 13.95 3.48
C GLU A 133 3.59 13.58 2.34
N PHE A 134 3.44 14.25 1.21
CA PHE A 134 4.25 14.11 0.02
C PHE A 134 4.99 15.41 -0.28
N SER A 135 6.31 15.31 -0.30
CA SER A 135 7.22 16.41 -0.60
C SER A 135 7.48 16.57 -2.10
N GLY A 136 7.09 15.60 -2.94
CA GLY A 136 7.52 15.55 -4.34
C GLY A 136 8.77 14.70 -4.57
N ASP A 137 9.31 14.05 -3.54
CA ASP A 137 10.43 13.12 -3.67
C ASP A 137 9.98 11.79 -4.30
N LEU A 138 10.71 11.34 -5.31
CA LEU A 138 10.45 10.07 -6.00
C LEU A 138 10.58 8.87 -5.05
N ALA A 139 11.50 8.94 -4.07
CA ALA A 139 11.69 7.86 -3.10
C ALA A 139 10.44 7.62 -2.23
N ASP A 140 9.67 8.68 -1.97
CA ASP A 140 8.44 8.63 -1.18
C ASP A 140 7.18 8.43 -2.03
N TRP A 141 7.29 8.48 -3.36
CA TRP A 141 6.14 8.39 -4.26
C TRP A 141 5.36 7.08 -4.10
N LEU A 142 6.02 5.93 -4.21
CA LEU A 142 5.35 4.63 -4.16
C LEU A 142 4.71 4.36 -2.78
N PRO A 143 5.41 4.59 -1.65
CA PRO A 143 4.79 4.50 -0.33
C PRO A 143 3.61 5.46 -0.16
N TRP A 144 3.71 6.69 -0.69
CA TRP A 144 2.65 7.68 -0.58
C TRP A 144 1.43 7.33 -1.44
N TRP A 145 1.65 6.97 -2.71
CA TRP A 145 0.60 6.62 -3.65
C TRP A 145 -0.22 5.42 -3.16
N GLY A 146 0.43 4.40 -2.59
CA GLY A 146 -0.30 3.25 -2.01
C GLY A 146 -1.25 3.61 -0.86
N HIS A 147 -1.04 4.76 -0.19
CA HIS A 147 -1.98 5.29 0.79
C HIS A 147 -3.06 6.17 0.14
N PHE A 148 -2.67 7.00 -0.82
CA PHE A 148 -3.57 7.93 -1.50
C PHE A 148 -4.51 7.24 -2.51
N GLU A 149 -4.10 6.11 -3.08
CA GLU A 149 -4.87 5.32 -4.05
C GLU A 149 -6.24 4.91 -3.51
N LYS A 150 -6.35 4.65 -2.20
CA LYS A 150 -7.62 4.34 -1.55
C LYS A 150 -8.63 5.48 -1.63
N ILE A 151 -8.15 6.74 -1.59
CA ILE A 151 -8.96 7.95 -1.75
C ILE A 151 -9.25 8.21 -3.23
N HIS A 152 -8.26 7.94 -4.09
CA HIS A 152 -8.41 8.09 -5.54
C HIS A 152 -9.51 7.17 -6.11
N CYS A 153 -9.50 5.90 -5.71
CA CYS A 153 -10.42 4.85 -6.15
C CYS A 153 -11.78 4.87 -5.43
N ASP A 154 -11.99 5.77 -4.47
CA ASP A 154 -13.28 5.89 -3.78
C ASP A 154 -14.29 6.60 -4.68
N GLU A 155 -15.27 5.86 -5.20
CA GLU A 155 -16.34 6.40 -6.06
C GLU A 155 -17.40 7.20 -5.27
N THR A 156 -17.38 7.14 -3.94
CA THR A 156 -18.32 7.88 -3.09
C THR A 156 -17.86 9.31 -2.80
N LEU A 157 -16.59 9.62 -3.05
CA LEU A 157 -16.01 10.95 -2.92
C LEU A 157 -16.08 11.73 -4.23
N GLU A 158 -16.53 12.97 -4.15
CA GLU A 158 -16.50 13.88 -5.30
C GLU A 158 -15.05 14.30 -5.62
N ASP A 159 -14.75 14.54 -6.90
CA ASP A 159 -13.39 14.87 -7.32
C ASP A 159 -12.86 16.18 -6.69
N ILE A 160 -13.76 17.09 -6.29
CA ILE A 160 -13.41 18.32 -5.56
C ILE A 160 -12.92 18.01 -4.13
N ASP A 161 -13.51 17.01 -3.48
CA ASP A 161 -13.09 16.55 -2.15
C ASP A 161 -11.78 15.79 -2.27
N LYS A 162 -11.62 14.95 -3.29
CA LYS A 162 -10.34 14.26 -3.59
C LYS A 162 -9.21 15.26 -3.83
N LEU A 163 -9.47 16.37 -4.52
CA LEU A 163 -8.49 17.44 -4.73
C LEU A 163 -8.14 18.16 -3.41
N SER A 164 -9.11 18.33 -2.52
CA SER A 164 -8.89 18.90 -1.18
C SER A 164 -8.02 17.98 -0.32
N TYR A 165 -8.29 16.68 -0.32
CA TYR A 165 -7.44 15.68 0.34
C TYR A 165 -6.04 15.64 -0.27
N LEU A 166 -5.93 15.67 -1.61
CA LEU A 166 -4.66 15.73 -2.30
C LEU A 166 -3.81 16.91 -1.84
N THR A 167 -4.43 18.09 -1.72
CA THR A 167 -3.75 19.32 -1.26
C THR A 167 -3.29 19.22 0.19
N MET A 168 -4.09 18.59 1.07
CA MET A 168 -3.72 18.34 2.47
C MET A 168 -2.57 17.33 2.62
N CYS A 169 -2.46 16.40 1.67
CA CYS A 169 -1.37 15.44 1.61
C CYS A 169 -0.05 16.04 1.12
N MET A 170 0.00 17.29 0.66
CA MET A 170 1.23 17.90 0.19
C MET A 170 1.99 18.56 1.36
N THR A 171 3.28 18.27 1.48
CA THR A 171 4.14 18.97 2.45
C THR A 171 4.17 20.47 2.12
N THR A 172 4.02 21.31 3.14
CA THR A 172 4.01 22.78 2.96
C THR A 172 5.36 23.27 2.41
N GLY A 173 5.33 24.08 1.35
CA GLY A 173 6.52 24.61 0.68
C GLY A 173 7.18 23.64 -0.31
N SER A 174 6.57 22.47 -0.56
CA SER A 174 7.14 21.46 -1.45
C SER A 174 6.86 21.73 -2.94
N PRO A 175 7.71 21.23 -3.85
CA PRO A 175 7.44 21.28 -5.29
C PRO A 175 6.10 20.63 -5.68
N ALA A 176 5.69 19.57 -4.97
CA ALA A 176 4.42 18.91 -5.22
C ALA A 176 3.23 19.81 -4.81
N GLN A 177 3.33 20.53 -3.68
CA GLN A 177 2.32 21.49 -3.28
C GLN A 177 2.17 22.62 -4.30
N GLN A 178 3.28 23.18 -4.79
CA GLN A 178 3.26 24.25 -5.78
C GLN A 178 2.64 23.80 -7.10
N LEU A 179 2.89 22.56 -7.52
CA LEU A 179 2.27 21.95 -8.69
C LEU A 179 0.76 21.85 -8.50
N VAL A 180 0.28 21.28 -7.39
CA VAL A 180 -1.16 21.15 -7.11
C VAL A 180 -1.83 22.52 -7.01
N ALA A 181 -1.20 23.49 -6.35
CA ALA A 181 -1.70 24.85 -6.20
C ALA A 181 -1.72 25.67 -7.50
N SER A 182 -0.98 25.23 -8.53
CA SER A 182 -0.99 25.89 -9.86
C SER A 182 -2.27 25.60 -10.66
N PHE A 183 -3.01 24.57 -10.27
CA PHE A 183 -4.30 24.23 -10.90
C PHE A 183 -5.45 24.88 -10.14
N PRO A 184 -6.50 25.35 -10.84
CA PRO A 184 -7.69 25.86 -10.19
C PRO A 184 -8.41 24.74 -9.43
N ALA A 185 -8.91 25.04 -8.23
CA ALA A 185 -9.63 24.10 -7.36
C ALA A 185 -11.04 23.80 -7.90
N THR A 186 -11.13 23.17 -9.06
CA THR A 186 -12.38 22.79 -9.73
C THR A 186 -12.43 21.28 -9.93
N GLN A 187 -13.63 20.70 -9.74
CA GLN A 187 -13.89 19.26 -9.82
C GLN A 187 -13.34 18.61 -11.11
N ALA A 188 -13.52 19.28 -12.25
CA ALA A 188 -13.08 18.78 -13.55
C ALA A 188 -11.56 18.68 -13.74
N MET A 189 -10.77 19.33 -12.87
CA MET A 189 -9.31 19.40 -13.00
C MET A 189 -8.57 18.36 -12.17
N TYR A 190 -9.25 17.66 -11.26
CA TYR A 190 -8.65 16.55 -10.50
C TYR A 190 -7.88 15.53 -11.36
N PRO A 191 -8.44 14.98 -12.47
CA PRO A 191 -7.69 14.04 -13.31
C PRO A 191 -6.46 14.67 -13.98
N GLU A 192 -6.51 15.96 -14.34
CA GLU A 192 -5.36 16.68 -14.91
C GLU A 192 -4.27 16.93 -13.87
N VAL A 193 -4.64 17.22 -12.62
CA VAL A 193 -3.70 17.37 -11.50
C VAL A 193 -2.98 16.05 -11.23
N ILE A 194 -3.71 14.94 -11.14
CA ILE A 194 -3.12 13.60 -10.94
C ILE A 194 -2.19 13.26 -12.09
N LYS A 195 -2.60 13.51 -13.34
CA LYS A 195 -1.77 13.29 -14.52
C LYS A 195 -0.49 14.11 -14.48
N ALA A 196 -0.55 15.38 -14.10
CA ALA A 196 0.63 16.23 -13.96
C ALA A 196 1.57 15.75 -12.85
N LEU A 197 1.01 15.28 -11.73
CA LEU A 197 1.75 14.76 -10.59
C LEU A 197 2.48 13.46 -10.95
N THR A 198 1.77 12.53 -11.58
CA THR A 198 2.31 11.27 -12.08
C THR A 198 3.34 11.49 -13.19
N ALA A 199 3.09 12.41 -14.13
CA ALA A 199 4.05 12.76 -15.17
C ALA A 199 5.36 13.33 -14.59
N ARG A 200 5.28 14.13 -13.52
CA ARG A 200 6.45 14.68 -12.82
C ARG A 200 7.32 13.58 -12.21
N VAL A 201 6.69 12.57 -11.61
CA VAL A 201 7.34 11.40 -11.01
C VAL A 201 8.07 10.58 -12.08
N TYR A 202 7.39 10.30 -13.21
CA TYR A 202 8.01 9.57 -14.33
C TYR A 202 9.12 10.38 -15.03
N TRP A 203 9.04 11.72 -15.06
CA TRP A 203 10.10 12.56 -15.66
C TRP A 203 11.39 12.60 -14.84
N ILE A 204 11.30 12.53 -13.50
CA ILE A 204 12.47 12.51 -12.60
C ILE A 204 13.20 11.17 -12.67
N SER A 205 12.51 10.09 -13.04
CA SER A 205 13.12 8.77 -13.28
C SER A 205 13.88 8.66 -14.61
N CYS A 206 13.79 9.65 -15.51
CA CYS A 206 14.39 9.64 -16.85
C CYS A 206 15.55 10.66 -17.03
N VAL A 207 16.03 11.30 -15.97
CA VAL A 207 17.19 12.20 -15.97
C VAL A 207 18.25 11.65 -15.03
#